data_AF-A0A1H0IST7-F1
#
_entry.id   AF-A0A1H0IST7-F1
#
_cell.length_a   1.000
_cell.length_b   1.000
_cell.length_c   1.000
_cell.angle_alpha   90.00
_cell.angle_beta   90.00
_cell.angle_gamma   90.00
#
_symmetry.space_group_name_H-M   'P 1'
#
loop_
_entity.id
_entity.type
_entity.pdbx_description
1 polymer ?
#
loop_
_entity_poly.entity_id
_entity_poly.type
_entity_poly.pdbx_seq_one_letter_code
_entity_poly.pdbx_strand_id
1 'polypeptide(L)'
;MVLDWAELDPAKLERVVKMLVRAACGATGIDGSGGDGSQDLRHDGPDGLTIYEVKSFTRRLTTSQRRQVARSLTGAVGKHAPARWVLVIPLDPTPAELTWFDKLRVQHPQVVLEWFGRDWLDGQIAGREDLISYVEGAQYKVLRRAAQHAQERAALATGEDYLQRVQELHALGGTISPFWRWDVQDSPIGPANVLTAQTPDAATADPVSINTQFTFPAGDPDADAARAVLQRWLRSGGDVEIDGRFIDDVQVLASSEATQRLIGDPSRPVSSVRLITVPDTTDLPLHCTLALEDAAPPSAGEGVVVLAADGLDEPERGLPSVPFAFTKRIVAPHGVAMTGADPSGLLLGRVQAGADESEGTELNLSLAPLAGRYPHDALPAIAFLAACRPGTRLVFKQGPVVLTSYDAGGEASANVDYLHNLIAALELLQNHLGQLVPIPTDPPAGREAGELMAVASALTGTPGLLPYDGLSAPIVAGQIGQLLDSVPTAPGALYGAPDAFPLTLDGTTYKVPGLAMWSPGMQLTNREQLHALAADERAGRPVAPAAAQFTCVGEHKAYLIRAVDDLGEPYLPVPGLPGRR
;
A
#
# COMPACT_ATOMS: atom_id res chain seq x y z
N MET A 1 -43.89 -30.61 -4.47
CA MET A 1 -44.60 -29.32 -4.48
C MET A 1 -45.89 -29.51 -5.25
N VAL A 2 -47.05 -29.12 -4.71
CA VAL A 2 -48.38 -29.32 -5.34
C VAL A 2 -48.91 -27.94 -5.75
N LEU A 3 -49.35 -27.79 -7.01
CA LEU A 3 -49.93 -26.56 -7.52
C LEU A 3 -51.37 -26.40 -6.98
N ASP A 4 -51.75 -25.20 -6.54
CA ASP A 4 -53.17 -24.95 -6.23
C ASP A 4 -53.92 -24.54 -7.48
N TRP A 5 -54.38 -25.54 -8.23
CA TRP A 5 -55.08 -25.34 -9.50
C TRP A 5 -56.34 -24.48 -9.40
N ALA A 6 -56.95 -24.36 -8.20
CA ALA A 6 -58.21 -23.65 -8.02
C ALA A 6 -58.10 -22.13 -8.05
N GLU A 7 -56.91 -21.58 -7.81
CA GLU A 7 -56.65 -20.13 -7.76
C GLU A 7 -56.09 -19.56 -9.08
N LEU A 8 -55.89 -20.41 -10.09
CA LEU A 8 -55.23 -20.03 -11.33
C LEU A 8 -56.23 -19.46 -12.34
N ASP A 9 -55.74 -18.51 -13.15
CA ASP A 9 -56.49 -17.97 -14.27
C ASP A 9 -56.90 -19.10 -15.24
N PRO A 10 -58.21 -19.26 -15.56
CA PRO A 10 -58.69 -20.36 -16.39
C PRO A 10 -58.03 -20.46 -17.77
N ALA A 11 -57.67 -19.35 -18.40
CA ALA A 11 -57.06 -19.34 -19.72
C ALA A 11 -55.58 -19.75 -19.67
N LYS A 12 -54.84 -19.31 -18.64
CA LYS A 12 -53.46 -19.78 -18.40
C LYS A 12 -53.41 -21.25 -17.99
N LEU A 13 -54.37 -21.70 -17.19
CA LEU A 13 -54.51 -23.10 -16.78
C LEU A 13 -54.71 -23.99 -18.01
N GLU A 14 -55.67 -23.66 -18.87
CA GLU A 14 -55.93 -24.44 -20.09
C GLU A 14 -54.69 -24.53 -20.98
N ARG A 15 -53.94 -23.44 -21.11
CA ARG A 15 -52.69 -23.39 -21.88
C ARG A 15 -51.60 -24.29 -21.31
N VAL A 16 -51.41 -24.32 -19.98
CA VAL A 16 -50.41 -25.20 -19.35
C VAL A 16 -50.83 -26.66 -19.37
N VAL A 17 -52.10 -26.97 -19.12
CA VAL A 17 -52.61 -28.33 -19.28
C VAL A 17 -52.41 -28.82 -20.71
N LYS A 18 -52.67 -27.97 -21.71
CA LYS A 18 -52.39 -28.28 -23.12
C LYS A 18 -50.90 -28.59 -23.34
N MET A 19 -49.98 -27.82 -22.75
CA MET A 19 -48.55 -28.10 -22.84
C MET A 19 -48.14 -29.43 -22.18
N LEU A 20 -48.70 -29.73 -21.01
CA LEU A 20 -48.42 -30.99 -20.29
C LEU A 20 -48.89 -32.20 -21.09
N VAL A 21 -50.10 -32.16 -21.64
CA VAL A 21 -50.63 -33.26 -22.46
C VAL A 21 -49.82 -33.46 -23.74
N ARG A 22 -49.40 -32.37 -24.41
CA ARG A 22 -48.52 -32.48 -25.59
C ARG A 22 -47.20 -33.16 -25.25
N ALA A 23 -46.58 -32.80 -24.12
CA ALA A 23 -45.31 -33.37 -23.71
C ALA A 23 -45.43 -34.83 -23.24
N ALA A 24 -46.46 -35.15 -22.47
CA ALA A 24 -46.64 -36.48 -21.88
C ALA A 24 -47.17 -37.50 -22.91
N CYS A 25 -48.02 -37.05 -23.84
CA CYS A 25 -48.78 -37.93 -24.72
C CYS A 25 -48.43 -37.75 -26.21
N GLY A 26 -47.48 -36.88 -26.56
CA GLY A 26 -47.13 -36.58 -27.95
C GLY A 26 -48.28 -35.97 -28.77
N ALA A 27 -49.21 -35.29 -28.09
CA ALA A 27 -50.37 -34.68 -28.75
C ALA A 27 -50.00 -33.39 -29.50
N THR A 28 -50.82 -33.02 -30.47
CA THR A 28 -50.72 -31.79 -31.26
C THR A 28 -51.92 -30.89 -30.94
N GLY A 29 -51.65 -29.61 -30.69
CA GLY A 29 -52.71 -28.63 -30.41
C GLY A 29 -53.39 -28.14 -31.67
N ILE A 30 -54.69 -27.89 -31.56
CA ILE A 30 -55.53 -27.43 -32.67
C ILE A 30 -56.03 -26.03 -32.32
N ASP A 31 -55.79 -25.07 -33.20
CA ASP A 31 -56.31 -23.71 -33.02
C ASP A 31 -57.81 -23.69 -33.38
N GLY A 32 -58.63 -23.33 -32.39
CA GLY A 32 -60.09 -23.33 -32.48
C GLY A 32 -60.69 -22.01 -32.98
N SER A 33 -59.87 -21.10 -33.51
CA SER A 33 -60.28 -19.77 -33.98
C SER A 33 -61.35 -19.77 -35.10
N GLY A 34 -61.68 -20.92 -35.69
CA GLY A 34 -62.71 -21.12 -36.71
C GLY A 34 -64.06 -21.67 -36.26
N GLY A 35 -64.31 -21.85 -34.95
CA GLY A 35 -65.56 -22.39 -34.42
C GLY A 35 -65.48 -23.86 -33.97
N ASP A 36 -66.33 -24.22 -33.00
CA ASP A 36 -66.33 -25.41 -32.13
C ASP A 36 -65.92 -26.72 -32.86
N GLY A 37 -64.61 -26.94 -32.95
CA GLY A 37 -63.99 -28.10 -33.57
C GLY A 37 -64.17 -29.38 -32.75
N SER A 38 -64.68 -29.25 -31.51
CA SER A 38 -64.91 -30.34 -30.56
C SER A 38 -63.65 -31.20 -30.30
N GLN A 39 -62.47 -30.57 -30.33
CA GLN A 39 -61.18 -31.15 -29.98
C GLN A 39 -60.19 -30.06 -29.60
N ASP A 40 -59.57 -30.18 -28.43
CA ASP A 40 -58.55 -29.24 -27.95
C ASP A 40 -57.12 -29.66 -28.36
N LEU A 41 -56.85 -30.97 -28.30
CA LEU A 41 -55.62 -31.58 -28.82
C LEU A 41 -55.95 -32.92 -29.48
N ARG A 42 -55.10 -33.36 -30.41
CA ARG A 42 -55.20 -34.67 -31.05
C ARG A 42 -53.87 -35.41 -31.09
N HIS A 43 -53.92 -36.73 -31.06
CA HIS A 43 -52.78 -37.59 -31.34
C HIS A 43 -53.21 -38.71 -32.30
N ASP A 44 -52.59 -38.77 -33.47
CA ASP A 44 -52.81 -39.81 -34.48
C ASP A 44 -51.81 -40.95 -34.23
N GLY A 45 -52.23 -41.93 -33.42
CA GLY A 45 -51.40 -43.07 -33.03
C GLY A 45 -51.72 -44.34 -33.82
N PRO A 46 -50.89 -45.40 -33.68
CA PRO A 46 -51.13 -46.69 -34.32
C PRO A 46 -52.44 -47.37 -33.87
N ASP A 47 -52.92 -47.04 -32.66
CA ASP A 47 -54.19 -47.53 -32.11
C ASP A 47 -55.41 -46.69 -32.53
N GLY A 48 -55.21 -45.73 -33.44
CA GLY A 48 -56.22 -44.80 -33.92
C GLY A 48 -56.16 -43.41 -33.27
N LEU A 49 -57.10 -42.55 -33.69
CA LEU A 49 -57.16 -41.15 -33.24
C LEU A 49 -57.52 -41.06 -31.76
N THR A 50 -56.68 -40.39 -30.98
CA THR A 50 -56.98 -39.97 -29.60
C THR A 50 -57.22 -38.47 -29.55
N ILE A 51 -58.38 -38.06 -29.02
CA ILE A 51 -58.72 -36.66 -28.78
C ILE A 51 -58.63 -36.36 -27.29
N TYR A 52 -57.99 -35.25 -26.95
CA TYR A 52 -57.95 -34.72 -25.59
C TYR A 52 -58.80 -33.46 -25.52
N GLU A 53 -59.75 -33.44 -24.58
CA GLU A 53 -60.59 -32.29 -24.27
C GLU A 53 -60.11 -31.67 -22.96
N VAL A 54 -59.74 -30.38 -22.99
CA VAL A 54 -59.24 -29.67 -21.82
C VAL A 54 -60.34 -28.76 -21.28
N LYS A 55 -60.61 -28.85 -19.97
CA LYS A 55 -61.49 -27.90 -19.28
C LYS A 55 -60.85 -27.40 -18.00
N SER A 56 -60.95 -26.10 -17.76
CA SER A 56 -60.44 -25.41 -16.57
C SER A 56 -61.36 -25.55 -15.35
N PHE A 57 -62.12 -26.64 -15.24
CA PHE A 57 -63.04 -26.86 -14.12
C PHE A 57 -62.28 -27.35 -12.89
N THR A 58 -62.11 -26.46 -11.92
CA THR A 58 -61.34 -26.69 -10.68
C THR A 58 -62.22 -27.00 -9.46
N ARG A 59 -63.56 -26.89 -9.63
CA ARG A 59 -64.57 -27.18 -8.60
C ARG A 59 -65.51 -28.28 -9.10
N ARG A 60 -66.27 -28.89 -8.18
CA ARG A 60 -67.23 -29.98 -8.46
C ARG A 60 -68.14 -29.66 -9.64
N LEU A 61 -68.34 -30.64 -10.51
CA LEU A 61 -69.01 -30.44 -11.79
C LEU A 61 -70.51 -30.21 -11.61
N THR A 62 -70.97 -29.02 -11.98
CA THR A 62 -72.39 -28.67 -12.06
C THR A 62 -73.08 -29.38 -13.22
N THR A 63 -74.42 -29.43 -13.20
CA THR A 63 -75.24 -30.01 -14.29
C THR A 63 -74.93 -29.37 -15.65
N SER A 64 -74.65 -28.06 -15.66
CA SER A 64 -74.29 -27.34 -16.89
C SER A 64 -72.93 -27.78 -17.45
N GLN A 65 -71.91 -27.90 -16.60
CA GLN A 65 -70.57 -28.35 -17.00
C GLN A 65 -70.58 -29.80 -17.48
N ARG A 66 -71.33 -30.68 -16.80
CA ARG A 66 -71.55 -32.07 -17.26
C ARG A 66 -72.20 -32.11 -18.65
N ARG A 67 -73.20 -31.26 -18.90
CA ARG A 67 -73.82 -31.13 -20.22
C ARG A 67 -72.85 -30.58 -21.27
N GLN A 68 -71.92 -29.70 -20.89
CA GLN A 68 -70.88 -29.20 -21.80
C GLN A 68 -69.91 -30.31 -22.20
N VAL A 69 -69.42 -31.09 -21.23
CA VAL A 69 -68.55 -32.25 -21.47
C VAL A 69 -69.23 -33.27 -22.39
N ALA A 70 -70.48 -33.65 -22.09
CA ALA A 70 -71.22 -34.62 -22.90
C ALA A 70 -71.47 -34.14 -24.34
N ARG A 71 -71.76 -32.84 -24.52
CA ARG A 71 -71.91 -32.25 -25.86
C ARG A 71 -70.60 -32.25 -26.64
N SER A 72 -69.47 -31.93 -25.99
CA SER A 72 -68.16 -31.95 -26.63
C SER A 72 -67.79 -33.36 -27.09
N LEU A 73 -67.98 -34.36 -26.22
CA LEU A 73 -67.80 -35.78 -26.58
C LEU A 73 -68.67 -36.18 -27.78
N THR A 74 -69.97 -35.86 -27.76
CA THR A 74 -70.88 -36.19 -28.88
C THR A 74 -70.42 -35.53 -30.18
N GLY A 75 -69.95 -34.28 -30.11
CA GLY A 75 -69.39 -33.56 -31.25
C GLY A 75 -68.12 -34.21 -31.78
N ALA A 76 -67.19 -34.61 -30.90
CA ALA A 76 -65.95 -35.28 -31.26
C ALA A 76 -66.23 -36.64 -31.94
N VAL A 77 -67.14 -37.44 -31.38
CA VAL A 77 -67.54 -38.74 -31.93
C VAL A 77 -68.19 -38.58 -33.30
N GLY A 78 -69.12 -37.63 -33.45
CA GLY A 78 -69.83 -37.42 -34.70
C GLY A 78 -68.97 -36.87 -35.83
N LYS A 79 -67.96 -36.05 -35.52
CA LYS A 79 -67.12 -35.39 -36.53
C LYS A 79 -65.84 -36.15 -36.87
N HIS A 80 -65.23 -36.80 -35.88
CA HIS A 80 -63.86 -37.32 -36.01
C HIS A 80 -63.75 -38.82 -35.75
N ALA A 81 -64.79 -39.46 -35.22
CA ALA A 81 -64.84 -40.89 -34.88
C ALA A 81 -63.55 -41.40 -34.19
N PRO A 82 -63.13 -40.79 -33.06
CA PRO A 82 -61.88 -41.14 -32.40
C PRO A 82 -61.96 -42.55 -31.78
N ALA A 83 -60.83 -43.25 -31.72
CA ALA A 83 -60.71 -44.50 -30.98
C ALA A 83 -60.72 -44.26 -29.46
N ARG A 84 -60.18 -43.11 -29.01
CA ARG A 84 -60.11 -42.71 -27.60
C ARG A 84 -60.43 -41.23 -27.42
N TRP A 85 -61.14 -40.91 -26.35
CA TRP A 85 -61.44 -39.55 -25.95
C TRP A 85 -61.10 -39.34 -24.46
N VAL A 86 -60.24 -38.37 -24.17
CA VAL A 86 -59.70 -38.14 -22.82
C VAL A 86 -60.14 -36.77 -22.30
N LEU A 87 -60.83 -36.75 -21.17
CA LEU A 87 -61.15 -35.53 -20.46
C LEU A 87 -59.98 -35.16 -19.54
N VAL A 88 -59.40 -33.97 -19.73
CA VAL A 88 -58.28 -33.49 -18.91
C VAL A 88 -58.74 -32.26 -18.12
N ILE A 89 -58.90 -32.43 -16.80
CA ILE A 89 -59.37 -31.37 -15.90
C ILE A 89 -58.63 -31.39 -14.56
N PRO A 90 -58.42 -30.23 -13.92
CA PRO A 90 -57.76 -30.11 -12.61
C PRO A 90 -58.68 -30.51 -11.44
N LEU A 91 -59.37 -31.65 -11.58
CA LEU A 91 -60.31 -32.17 -10.61
C LEU A 91 -60.34 -33.71 -10.69
N ASP A 92 -60.06 -34.36 -9.57
CA ASP A 92 -60.27 -35.81 -9.44
C ASP A 92 -61.75 -36.13 -9.22
N PRO A 93 -62.29 -37.16 -9.90
CA PRO A 93 -63.70 -37.48 -9.84
C PRO A 93 -64.11 -37.99 -8.45
N THR A 94 -65.24 -37.51 -7.94
CA THR A 94 -65.96 -38.20 -6.85
C THR A 94 -66.64 -39.48 -7.36
N PRO A 95 -67.06 -40.41 -6.47
CA PRO A 95 -67.85 -41.59 -6.88
C PRO A 95 -69.10 -41.24 -7.70
N ALA A 96 -69.77 -40.12 -7.38
CA ALA A 96 -70.95 -39.67 -8.11
C ALA A 96 -70.63 -39.08 -9.50
N GLU A 97 -69.45 -38.44 -9.65
CA GLU A 97 -68.96 -37.97 -10.95
C GLU A 97 -68.46 -39.14 -11.80
N LEU A 98 -67.80 -40.13 -11.20
CA LEU A 98 -67.38 -41.35 -11.88
C LEU A 98 -68.59 -42.13 -12.41
N THR A 99 -69.61 -42.34 -11.57
CA THR A 99 -70.88 -42.99 -11.99
C THR A 99 -71.55 -42.25 -13.15
N TRP A 100 -71.47 -40.92 -13.18
CA TRP A 100 -71.97 -40.13 -14.30
C TRP A 100 -71.12 -40.30 -15.56
N PHE A 101 -69.79 -40.31 -15.42
CA PHE A 101 -68.86 -40.52 -16.54
C PHE A 101 -68.98 -41.95 -17.11
N ASP A 102 -69.24 -42.94 -16.28
CA ASP A 102 -69.52 -44.33 -16.69
C ASP A 102 -70.79 -44.44 -17.53
N LYS A 103 -71.81 -43.62 -17.24
CA LYS A 103 -72.99 -43.55 -18.13
C LYS A 103 -72.63 -43.02 -19.51
N LEU A 104 -71.67 -42.10 -19.63
CA LEU A 104 -71.18 -41.64 -20.94
C LEU A 104 -70.43 -42.76 -21.67
N ARG A 105 -69.62 -43.57 -20.95
CA ARG A 105 -68.95 -44.76 -21.51
C ARG A 105 -69.95 -45.75 -22.12
N VAL A 106 -71.06 -46.00 -21.42
CA VAL A 106 -72.14 -46.89 -21.91
C VAL A 106 -72.89 -46.29 -23.11
N GLN A 107 -73.04 -44.96 -23.16
CA GLN A 107 -73.72 -44.28 -24.27
C GLN A 107 -72.86 -44.20 -25.54
N HIS A 108 -71.54 -44.27 -25.40
CA HIS A 108 -70.58 -44.24 -26.50
C HIS A 108 -69.65 -45.45 -26.48
N PRO A 109 -70.18 -46.69 -26.60
CA PRO A 109 -69.38 -47.92 -26.47
C PRO A 109 -68.31 -48.08 -27.56
N GLN A 110 -68.42 -47.32 -28.64
CA GLN A 110 -67.48 -47.33 -29.77
C GLN A 110 -66.19 -46.52 -29.51
N VAL A 111 -66.10 -45.76 -28.42
CA VAL A 111 -64.93 -44.94 -28.06
C VAL A 111 -64.48 -45.26 -26.64
N VAL A 112 -63.18 -45.35 -26.41
CA VAL A 112 -62.63 -45.49 -25.05
C VAL A 112 -62.58 -44.12 -24.37
N LEU A 113 -63.24 -43.97 -23.21
CA LEU A 113 -63.26 -42.71 -22.46
C LEU A 113 -62.38 -42.76 -21.21
N GLU A 114 -61.47 -41.80 -21.09
CA GLU A 114 -60.55 -41.66 -19.95
C GLU A 114 -60.69 -40.27 -19.29
N TRP A 115 -60.28 -40.19 -18.02
CA TRP A 115 -60.28 -38.96 -17.23
C TRP A 115 -58.89 -38.77 -16.63
N PHE A 116 -58.21 -37.70 -17.02
CA PHE A 116 -56.97 -37.25 -16.40
C PHE A 116 -57.30 -36.14 -15.42
N GLY A 117 -57.19 -36.49 -14.13
CA GLY A 117 -57.57 -35.65 -13.01
C GLY A 117 -56.43 -34.77 -12.54
N ARG A 118 -56.64 -34.18 -11.35
CA ARG A 118 -55.63 -33.41 -10.65
C ARG A 118 -54.42 -34.27 -10.31
N ASP A 119 -54.61 -35.52 -9.90
CA ASP A 119 -53.52 -36.43 -9.55
C ASP A 119 -52.52 -36.64 -10.70
N TRP A 120 -53.03 -36.85 -11.90
CA TRP A 120 -52.25 -37.00 -13.12
C TRP A 120 -51.55 -35.69 -13.46
N LEU A 121 -52.25 -34.56 -13.37
CA LEU A 121 -51.67 -33.24 -13.63
C LEU A 121 -50.57 -32.86 -12.64
N ASP A 122 -50.76 -33.16 -11.35
CA ASP A 122 -49.77 -32.95 -10.29
C ASP A 122 -48.52 -33.83 -10.54
N GLY A 123 -48.72 -35.07 -11.01
CA GLY A 123 -47.62 -35.94 -11.43
C GLY A 123 -46.85 -35.42 -12.65
N GLN A 124 -47.55 -34.88 -13.66
CA GLN A 124 -46.91 -34.36 -14.88
C GLN A 124 -46.22 -33.01 -14.69
N ILE A 125 -46.69 -32.18 -13.76
CA ILE A 125 -46.09 -30.87 -13.48
C ILE A 125 -44.93 -30.96 -12.47
N ALA A 126 -44.83 -32.03 -11.70
CA ALA A 126 -43.76 -32.24 -10.72
C ALA A 126 -42.36 -32.11 -11.38
N GLY A 127 -41.52 -31.22 -10.84
CA GLY A 127 -40.17 -30.97 -11.35
C GLY A 127 -40.08 -30.04 -12.58
N ARG A 128 -41.20 -29.51 -13.09
CA ARG A 128 -41.22 -28.57 -14.24
C ARG A 128 -41.44 -27.13 -13.76
N GLU A 129 -40.41 -26.56 -13.15
CA GLU A 129 -40.47 -25.25 -12.47
C GLU A 129 -40.74 -24.07 -13.41
N ASP A 130 -40.38 -24.20 -14.69
CA ASP A 130 -40.66 -23.25 -15.78
C ASP A 130 -42.16 -23.11 -16.05
N LEU A 131 -42.90 -24.22 -16.09
CA LEU A 131 -44.36 -24.21 -16.30
C LEU A 131 -45.11 -23.73 -15.06
N ILE A 132 -44.60 -24.02 -13.86
CA ILE A 132 -45.17 -23.55 -12.59
C ILE A 132 -45.02 -22.03 -12.46
N SER A 133 -43.87 -21.49 -12.87
CA SER A 133 -43.60 -20.04 -12.90
C SER A 133 -44.51 -19.28 -13.89
N TYR A 134 -44.81 -19.89 -15.03
CA TYR A 134 -45.65 -19.28 -16.08
C TYR A 134 -47.11 -19.06 -15.65
N VAL A 135 -47.69 -19.92 -14.79
CA VAL A 135 -49.10 -19.80 -14.38
C VAL A 135 -49.30 -18.89 -13.16
N GLU A 136 -48.36 -18.86 -12.21
CA GLU A 136 -48.53 -18.15 -10.93
C GLU A 136 -48.30 -16.61 -10.99
N GLY A 137 -47.61 -16.09 -12.00
CA GLY A 137 -47.47 -14.64 -12.23
C GLY A 137 -46.68 -13.84 -11.16
N ALA A 138 -46.42 -12.56 -11.45
CA ALA A 138 -45.41 -11.73 -10.76
C ALA A 138 -45.77 -11.26 -9.33
N GLN A 139 -47.02 -11.35 -8.89
CA GLN A 139 -47.45 -10.67 -7.65
C GLN A 139 -47.49 -11.52 -6.36
N TYR A 140 -47.31 -12.84 -6.36
CA TYR A 140 -47.65 -13.61 -5.15
C TYR A 140 -46.52 -14.39 -4.45
N LYS A 141 -45.30 -14.47 -5.00
CA LYS A 141 -44.21 -15.21 -4.35
C LYS A 141 -42.82 -14.56 -4.37
N VAL A 142 -42.66 -13.32 -4.83
CA VAL A 142 -41.35 -12.62 -4.84
C VAL A 142 -40.88 -12.30 -3.41
N LEU A 143 -41.77 -11.87 -2.51
CA LEU A 143 -41.39 -11.52 -1.12
C LEU A 143 -41.18 -12.73 -0.20
N ARG A 144 -41.76 -13.89 -0.49
CA ARG A 144 -41.63 -15.09 0.36
C ARG A 144 -40.63 -16.13 -0.18
N ARG A 145 -40.31 -16.13 -1.48
CA ARG A 145 -39.22 -16.96 -2.06
C ARG A 145 -37.85 -16.28 -2.05
N ALA A 146 -37.77 -14.95 -1.93
CA ALA A 146 -36.53 -14.25 -1.54
C ALA A 146 -35.99 -14.74 -0.18
N ALA A 147 -36.86 -15.29 0.68
CA ALA A 147 -36.48 -15.79 2.00
C ALA A 147 -36.09 -17.28 2.05
N GLN A 148 -36.21 -18.09 0.98
CA GLN A 148 -36.07 -19.55 1.17
C GLN A 148 -35.31 -20.37 0.12
N HIS A 149 -35.04 -19.89 -1.12
CA HIS A 149 -34.21 -20.68 -2.06
C HIS A 149 -33.21 -19.88 -2.92
N ALA A 150 -32.98 -18.60 -2.61
CA ALA A 150 -31.89 -17.80 -3.16
C ALA A 150 -30.79 -17.47 -2.13
N GLN A 151 -30.80 -18.14 -0.96
CA GLN A 151 -29.88 -17.85 0.14
C GLN A 151 -28.82 -18.92 0.41
N GLU A 152 -28.86 -20.16 -0.10
CA GLU A 152 -27.71 -21.06 0.13
C GLU A 152 -26.48 -20.63 -0.71
N ARG A 153 -26.66 -20.18 -1.95
CA ARG A 153 -25.56 -19.62 -2.79
C ARG A 153 -25.28 -18.13 -2.58
N ALA A 154 -26.05 -17.45 -1.71
CA ALA A 154 -25.80 -16.07 -1.28
C ALA A 154 -25.38 -15.97 0.20
N ALA A 155 -25.41 -17.07 0.96
CA ALA A 155 -24.98 -17.09 2.35
C ALA A 155 -23.45 -17.07 2.50
N LEU A 156 -22.69 -17.29 1.40
CA LEU A 156 -21.23 -17.42 1.42
C LEU A 156 -20.77 -18.33 2.58
N ALA A 157 -21.47 -19.45 2.76
CA ALA A 157 -21.33 -20.31 3.94
C ALA A 157 -19.91 -20.88 4.08
N THR A 158 -19.21 -20.99 2.94
CA THR A 158 -17.80 -21.36 2.85
C THR A 158 -17.04 -20.37 1.95
N GLY A 159 -15.71 -20.35 2.08
CA GLY A 159 -14.84 -19.58 1.16
C GLY A 159 -14.91 -20.08 -0.29
N GLU A 160 -15.29 -21.34 -0.51
CA GLU A 160 -15.46 -21.92 -1.86
C GLU A 160 -16.70 -21.34 -2.56
N ASP A 161 -17.82 -21.20 -1.84
CA ASP A 161 -19.05 -20.58 -2.37
C ASP A 161 -18.80 -19.12 -2.79
N TYR A 162 -17.99 -18.40 -2.00
CA TYR A 162 -17.55 -17.04 -2.33
C TYR A 162 -16.70 -17.00 -3.59
N LEU A 163 -15.65 -17.83 -3.67
CA LEU A 163 -14.77 -17.86 -4.83
C LEU A 163 -15.52 -18.28 -6.11
N GLN A 164 -16.39 -19.28 -6.03
CA GLN A 164 -17.21 -19.71 -7.17
C GLN A 164 -18.13 -18.58 -7.63
N ARG A 165 -18.76 -17.86 -6.70
CA ARG A 165 -19.64 -16.75 -7.06
C ARG A 165 -18.88 -15.59 -7.69
N VAL A 166 -17.71 -15.24 -7.16
CA VAL A 166 -16.82 -14.23 -7.75
C VAL A 166 -16.40 -14.64 -9.16
N GLN A 167 -16.04 -15.90 -9.38
CA GLN A 167 -15.68 -16.42 -10.71
C GLN A 167 -16.84 -16.39 -11.70
N GLU A 168 -18.05 -16.79 -11.29
CA GLU A 168 -19.24 -16.74 -12.16
C GLU A 168 -19.60 -15.30 -12.55
N LEU A 169 -19.53 -14.36 -11.61
CA LEU A 169 -19.78 -12.94 -11.87
C LEU A 169 -18.70 -12.33 -12.75
N HIS A 170 -17.45 -12.71 -12.53
CA HIS A 170 -16.31 -12.30 -13.34
C HIS A 170 -16.43 -12.80 -14.79
N ALA A 171 -16.77 -14.07 -14.99
CA ALA A 171 -17.05 -14.66 -16.29
C ALA A 171 -18.22 -13.95 -16.99
N LEU A 172 -19.31 -13.67 -16.28
CA LEU A 172 -20.45 -12.93 -16.84
C LEU A 172 -20.06 -11.50 -17.24
N GLY A 173 -19.29 -10.81 -16.40
CA GLY A 173 -18.76 -9.47 -16.71
C GLY A 173 -17.87 -9.45 -17.96
N GLY A 174 -17.06 -10.50 -18.16
CA GLY A 174 -16.24 -10.68 -19.37
C GLY A 174 -17.03 -10.80 -20.67
N THR A 175 -18.34 -11.04 -20.61
CA THR A 175 -19.20 -11.10 -21.81
C THR A 175 -19.73 -9.75 -22.27
N ILE A 176 -19.57 -8.68 -21.47
CA ILE A 176 -20.12 -7.35 -21.77
C ILE A 176 -19.41 -6.71 -22.97
N SER A 177 -18.09 -6.87 -23.07
CA SER A 177 -17.25 -6.41 -24.18
C SER A 177 -16.40 -7.57 -24.69
N PRO A 178 -16.20 -7.74 -26.01
CA PRO A 178 -15.28 -8.74 -26.54
C PRO A 178 -13.80 -8.32 -26.41
N PHE A 179 -13.52 -7.05 -26.11
CA PHE A 179 -12.17 -6.49 -26.09
C PHE A 179 -11.63 -6.30 -24.68
N TRP A 180 -12.50 -5.98 -23.72
CA TRP A 180 -12.12 -5.58 -22.37
C TRP A 180 -12.93 -6.31 -21.32
N ARG A 181 -12.35 -6.52 -20.13
CA ARG A 181 -13.05 -7.01 -18.94
C ARG A 181 -12.53 -6.30 -17.69
N TRP A 182 -13.32 -6.31 -16.62
CA TRP A 182 -12.86 -5.86 -15.30
C TRP A 182 -12.22 -7.01 -14.53
N ASP A 183 -10.98 -6.81 -14.12
CA ASP A 183 -10.30 -7.66 -13.16
C ASP A 183 -10.11 -6.88 -11.85
N VAL A 184 -10.17 -7.55 -10.71
CA VAL A 184 -9.74 -6.96 -9.44
C VAL A 184 -8.30 -7.40 -9.22
N GLN A 185 -7.39 -6.43 -9.17
CA GLN A 185 -5.97 -6.70 -8.97
C GLN A 185 -5.42 -5.78 -7.89
N ASP A 186 -4.33 -6.19 -7.25
CA ASP A 186 -3.58 -5.31 -6.38
C ASP A 186 -2.88 -4.23 -7.22
N SER A 187 -3.06 -2.98 -6.82
CA SER A 187 -2.35 -1.83 -7.38
C SER A 187 -1.42 -1.23 -6.33
N PRO A 188 -0.51 -0.30 -6.70
CA PRO A 188 0.34 0.41 -5.75
C PRO A 188 -0.40 1.14 -4.61
N ILE A 189 -1.72 1.36 -4.75
CA ILE A 189 -2.58 2.04 -3.77
C ILE A 189 -3.63 1.13 -3.13
N GLY A 190 -3.48 -0.19 -3.29
CA GLY A 190 -4.42 -1.19 -2.80
C GLY A 190 -5.24 -1.83 -3.93
N PRO A 191 -6.29 -2.60 -3.59
CA PRO A 191 -7.09 -3.30 -4.58
C PRO A 191 -7.75 -2.30 -5.54
N ALA A 192 -7.57 -2.52 -6.84
CA ALA A 192 -8.12 -1.69 -7.90
C ALA A 192 -8.89 -2.55 -8.91
N ASN A 193 -9.91 -1.94 -9.52
CA ASN A 193 -10.52 -2.49 -10.72
C ASN A 193 -9.62 -2.13 -11.90
N VAL A 194 -9.12 -3.14 -12.60
CA VAL A 194 -8.21 -3.04 -13.74
C VAL A 194 -8.94 -3.46 -15.00
N LEU A 195 -8.98 -2.57 -15.99
CA LEU A 195 -9.53 -2.88 -17.31
C LEU A 195 -8.49 -3.70 -18.08
N THR A 196 -8.78 -4.99 -18.29
CA THR A 196 -7.84 -5.95 -18.87
C THR A 196 -8.24 -6.32 -20.29
N ALA A 197 -7.27 -6.31 -21.20
CA ALA A 197 -7.48 -6.69 -22.59
C ALA A 197 -7.79 -8.20 -22.70
N GLN A 198 -8.87 -8.55 -23.39
CA GLN A 198 -9.24 -9.94 -23.71
C GLN A 198 -8.56 -10.45 -24.99
N THR A 199 -8.12 -9.53 -25.86
CA THR A 199 -7.35 -9.83 -27.07
C THR A 199 -6.09 -8.95 -27.14
N PRO A 200 -4.99 -9.42 -27.77
CA PRO A 200 -3.75 -8.63 -27.87
C PRO A 200 -3.90 -7.28 -28.60
N ASP A 201 -4.91 -7.15 -29.46
CA ASP A 201 -5.19 -5.98 -30.28
C ASP A 201 -6.30 -5.07 -29.71
N ALA A 202 -6.84 -5.38 -28.53
CA ALA A 202 -7.97 -4.66 -27.92
C ALA A 202 -7.76 -3.14 -27.85
N ALA A 203 -6.56 -2.68 -27.51
CA ALA A 203 -6.22 -1.26 -27.42
C ALA A 203 -6.32 -0.51 -28.76
N THR A 204 -6.08 -1.20 -29.87
CA THR A 204 -6.17 -0.66 -31.22
C THR A 204 -7.58 -0.81 -31.78
N ALA A 205 -8.24 -1.93 -31.52
CA ALA A 205 -9.56 -2.27 -32.05
C ALA A 205 -10.72 -1.55 -31.33
N ASP A 206 -10.58 -1.30 -30.01
CA ASP A 206 -11.57 -0.61 -29.20
C ASP A 206 -10.87 0.29 -28.14
N PRO A 207 -10.23 1.39 -28.57
CA PRO A 207 -9.49 2.26 -27.66
C PRO A 207 -10.35 2.84 -26.54
N VAL A 208 -9.73 2.92 -25.35
CA VAL A 208 -10.26 3.58 -24.17
C VAL A 208 -9.38 4.79 -23.85
N SER A 209 -9.99 5.95 -23.65
CA SER A 209 -9.31 7.20 -23.31
C SER A 209 -9.80 7.74 -21.98
N ILE A 210 -8.89 8.35 -21.23
CA ILE A 210 -9.19 9.07 -19.99
C ILE A 210 -8.84 10.53 -20.25
N ASN A 211 -9.83 11.41 -20.18
CA ASN A 211 -9.66 12.85 -20.36
C ASN A 211 -10.01 13.55 -19.05
N THR A 212 -9.06 14.30 -18.49
CA THR A 212 -9.27 15.07 -17.27
C THR A 212 -9.04 16.54 -17.55
N GLN A 213 -9.98 17.38 -17.12
CA GLN A 213 -9.86 18.82 -17.21
C GLN A 213 -9.56 19.42 -15.83
N PHE A 214 -8.49 20.22 -15.75
CA PHE A 214 -8.07 20.88 -14.52
C PHE A 214 -8.20 22.39 -14.63
N THR A 215 -8.70 23.02 -13.57
CA THR A 215 -8.79 24.48 -13.44
C THR A 215 -8.04 24.93 -12.18
N PHE A 216 -7.06 25.82 -12.37
CA PHE A 216 -6.23 26.38 -11.30
C PHE A 216 -6.45 27.90 -11.22
N PRO A 217 -7.23 28.39 -10.24
CA PRO A 217 -7.50 29.82 -10.07
C PRO A 217 -6.23 30.63 -9.78
N ALA A 218 -6.10 31.80 -10.43
CA ALA A 218 -4.97 32.69 -10.18
C ALA A 218 -5.08 33.34 -8.78
N GLY A 219 -3.95 33.48 -8.09
CA GLY A 219 -3.88 34.10 -6.76
C GLY A 219 -4.21 33.14 -5.60
N ASP A 220 -4.40 31.86 -5.87
CA ASP A 220 -4.52 30.79 -4.87
C ASP A 220 -3.17 30.04 -4.76
N PRO A 221 -2.44 30.17 -3.63
CA PRO A 221 -1.16 29.49 -3.41
C PRO A 221 -1.27 27.96 -3.53
N ASP A 222 -2.40 27.38 -3.16
CA ASP A 222 -2.59 25.93 -3.25
C ASP A 222 -2.81 25.50 -4.70
N ALA A 223 -3.47 26.33 -5.51
CA ALA A 223 -3.66 26.08 -6.94
C ALA A 223 -2.31 26.15 -7.69
N ASP A 224 -1.46 27.11 -7.33
CA ASP A 224 -0.10 27.22 -7.88
C ASP A 224 0.75 25.99 -7.51
N ALA A 225 0.66 25.53 -6.26
CA ALA A 225 1.33 24.32 -5.81
C ALA A 225 0.83 23.07 -6.54
N ALA A 226 -0.49 22.88 -6.66
CA ALA A 226 -1.11 21.75 -7.35
C ALA A 226 -0.75 21.73 -8.84
N ARG A 227 -0.75 22.90 -9.50
CA ARG A 227 -0.30 23.05 -10.89
C ARG A 227 1.17 22.67 -11.06
N ALA A 228 2.05 23.13 -10.16
CA ALA A 228 3.47 22.80 -10.20
C ALA A 228 3.73 21.31 -10.01
N VAL A 229 2.96 20.66 -9.13
CA VAL A 229 3.02 19.20 -8.89
C VAL A 229 2.55 18.43 -10.13
N LEU A 230 1.42 18.80 -10.74
CA LEU A 230 0.92 18.18 -11.97
C LEU A 230 1.91 18.32 -13.13
N GLN A 231 2.49 19.50 -13.33
CA GLN A 231 3.50 19.74 -14.37
C GLN A 231 4.79 18.93 -14.13
N ARG A 232 5.17 18.70 -12.86
CA ARG A 232 6.30 17.84 -12.53
C ARG A 232 6.01 16.37 -12.83
N TRP A 233 4.80 15.92 -12.53
CA TRP A 233 4.35 14.57 -12.85
C TRP A 233 4.29 14.32 -14.36
N LEU A 234 3.75 15.25 -15.16
CA LEU A 234 3.72 15.12 -16.62
C LEU A 234 5.12 15.00 -17.23
N ARG A 235 6.13 15.66 -16.64
CA ARG A 235 7.52 15.60 -17.09
C ARG A 235 8.23 14.31 -16.72
N SER A 236 8.11 13.90 -15.46
CA SER A 236 9.01 12.87 -14.89
C SER A 236 8.30 11.69 -14.23
N GLY A 237 6.97 11.64 -14.34
CA GLY A 237 6.12 10.71 -13.63
C GLY A 237 6.21 10.84 -12.11
N GLY A 238 5.71 9.83 -11.41
CA GLY A 238 5.71 9.74 -9.95
C GLY A 238 4.32 9.45 -9.40
N ASP A 239 4.07 9.91 -8.19
CA ASP A 239 2.82 9.71 -7.47
C ASP A 239 2.36 11.06 -6.92
N VAL A 240 1.25 11.56 -7.45
CA VAL A 240 0.69 12.87 -7.06
C VAL A 240 -0.81 12.76 -6.92
N GLU A 241 -1.36 13.48 -5.95
CA GLU A 241 -2.81 13.61 -5.75
C GLU A 241 -3.23 15.06 -5.98
N ILE A 242 -4.24 15.24 -6.84
CA ILE A 242 -4.86 16.53 -7.14
C ILE A 242 -6.24 16.54 -6.50
N ASP A 243 -6.50 17.54 -5.66
CA ASP A 243 -7.78 17.74 -5.00
C ASP A 243 -8.91 17.99 -6.00
N GLY A 244 -10.09 17.42 -5.74
CA GLY A 244 -11.31 17.55 -6.55
C GLY A 244 -11.71 18.99 -6.84
N ARG A 245 -11.35 19.95 -5.98
CA ARG A 245 -11.63 21.38 -6.20
C ARG A 245 -10.93 21.99 -7.42
N PHE A 246 -9.88 21.34 -7.92
CA PHE A 246 -9.14 21.76 -9.11
C PHE A 246 -9.45 20.92 -10.34
N ILE A 247 -10.44 20.03 -10.25
CA ILE A 247 -10.83 19.09 -11.30
C ILE A 247 -12.24 19.45 -11.76
N ASP A 248 -12.39 19.84 -13.01
CA ASP A 248 -13.69 20.18 -13.58
C ASP A 248 -14.48 18.92 -13.92
N ASP A 249 -13.80 17.94 -14.54
CA ASP A 249 -14.40 16.68 -14.99
C ASP A 249 -13.30 15.61 -15.21
N VAL A 250 -13.66 14.35 -14.97
CA VAL A 250 -12.90 13.17 -15.38
C VAL A 250 -13.78 12.32 -16.27
N GLN A 251 -13.37 12.23 -17.54
CA GLN A 251 -14.07 11.46 -18.55
C GLN A 251 -13.35 10.16 -18.88
N VAL A 252 -14.06 9.04 -18.84
CA VAL A 252 -13.56 7.75 -19.31
C VAL A 252 -14.43 7.30 -20.48
N LEU A 253 -13.85 7.39 -21.68
CA LEU A 253 -14.54 7.17 -22.95
C LEU A 253 -13.99 5.92 -23.64
N ALA A 254 -14.89 5.04 -24.06
CA ALA A 254 -14.58 3.93 -24.95
C ALA A 254 -15.16 4.17 -26.34
N SER A 255 -14.50 3.65 -27.38
CA SER A 255 -15.02 3.76 -28.75
C SER A 255 -16.29 2.95 -29.00
N SER A 256 -16.47 1.81 -28.32
CA SER A 256 -17.67 0.97 -28.44
C SER A 256 -18.67 1.17 -27.31
N GLU A 257 -19.96 1.08 -27.63
CA GLU A 257 -21.04 1.10 -26.63
C GLU A 257 -20.93 -0.07 -25.64
N ALA A 258 -20.44 -1.23 -26.10
CA ALA A 258 -20.22 -2.40 -25.26
C ALA A 258 -19.20 -2.12 -24.15
N THR A 259 -18.03 -1.55 -24.51
CA THR A 259 -17.00 -1.19 -23.53
C THR A 259 -17.41 0.03 -22.71
N GLN A 260 -18.14 0.99 -23.27
CA GLN A 260 -18.68 2.09 -22.47
C GLN A 260 -19.66 1.59 -21.40
N ARG A 261 -20.52 0.62 -21.72
CA ARG A 261 -21.41 -0.02 -20.72
C ARG A 261 -20.64 -0.81 -19.65
N LEU A 262 -19.52 -1.43 -20.02
CA LEU A 262 -18.63 -2.09 -19.06
C LEU A 262 -17.99 -1.07 -18.10
N ILE A 263 -17.54 0.08 -18.62
CA ILE A 263 -16.91 1.13 -17.82
C ILE A 263 -17.94 1.85 -16.95
N GLY A 264 -19.13 2.12 -17.48
CA GLY A 264 -20.23 2.85 -16.83
C GLY A 264 -20.34 4.30 -17.32
N ASP A 265 -20.82 5.18 -16.45
CA ASP A 265 -21.02 6.59 -16.82
C ASP A 265 -19.71 7.25 -17.26
N PRO A 266 -19.74 8.01 -18.38
CA PRO A 266 -18.55 8.55 -19.03
C PRO A 266 -17.93 9.70 -18.26
N SER A 267 -18.71 10.47 -17.50
CA SER A 267 -18.23 11.59 -16.67
C SER A 267 -18.54 11.29 -15.20
N ARG A 268 -17.60 11.57 -14.31
CA ARG A 268 -17.74 11.32 -12.88
C ARG A 268 -17.21 12.49 -12.06
N PRO A 269 -18.00 13.03 -11.12
CA PRO A 269 -17.45 13.90 -10.11
C PRO A 269 -16.52 13.07 -9.22
N VAL A 270 -15.33 13.61 -8.95
CA VAL A 270 -14.31 12.96 -8.14
C VAL A 270 -13.89 13.88 -7.01
N SER A 271 -13.63 13.32 -5.83
CA SER A 271 -13.10 14.07 -4.68
C SER A 271 -11.60 14.34 -4.82
N SER A 272 -10.90 13.54 -5.60
CA SER A 272 -9.50 13.72 -5.97
C SER A 272 -9.14 12.85 -7.18
N VAL A 273 -8.06 13.19 -7.87
CA VAL A 273 -7.41 12.33 -8.87
C VAL A 273 -5.98 12.09 -8.42
N ARG A 274 -5.64 10.81 -8.25
CA ARG A 274 -4.26 10.39 -7.99
C ARG A 274 -3.64 9.86 -9.28
N LEU A 275 -2.54 10.46 -9.68
CA LEU A 275 -1.79 10.11 -10.88
C LEU A 275 -0.52 9.36 -10.45
N ILE A 276 -0.44 8.09 -10.85
CA ILE A 276 0.65 7.19 -10.47
C ILE A 276 1.28 6.65 -11.73
N THR A 277 2.59 6.84 -11.87
CA THR A 277 3.34 6.16 -12.92
C THR A 277 3.77 4.80 -12.40
N VAL A 278 3.34 3.74 -13.10
CA VAL A 278 3.75 2.37 -12.79
C VAL A 278 5.26 2.26 -13.05
N PRO A 279 6.08 1.91 -12.04
CA PRO A 279 7.51 1.74 -12.26
C PRO A 279 7.77 0.57 -13.20
N ASP A 280 8.66 0.77 -14.16
CA ASP A 280 9.28 -0.30 -14.90
C ASP A 280 10.47 -0.83 -14.10
N THR A 281 10.38 -2.08 -13.63
CA THR A 281 11.43 -2.73 -12.85
C THR A 281 12.26 -3.72 -13.67
N THR A 282 12.09 -3.73 -14.99
CA THR A 282 12.87 -4.61 -15.88
C THR A 282 14.36 -4.29 -15.74
N ASP A 283 15.18 -5.31 -15.50
CA ASP A 283 16.64 -5.22 -15.27
C ASP A 283 17.06 -4.42 -14.01
N LEU A 284 16.17 -4.28 -13.03
CA LEU A 284 16.48 -3.72 -11.70
C LEU A 284 16.55 -4.84 -10.63
N PRO A 285 17.34 -4.67 -9.55
CA PRO A 285 18.15 -3.50 -9.21
C PRO A 285 19.39 -3.32 -10.09
N LEU A 286 19.63 -2.08 -10.54
CA LEU A 286 20.86 -1.70 -11.21
C LEU A 286 21.90 -1.35 -10.14
N HIS A 287 22.83 -2.27 -9.89
CA HIS A 287 23.94 -2.08 -8.97
C HIS A 287 25.06 -1.28 -9.61
N CYS A 288 25.42 -0.17 -8.99
CA CYS A 288 26.50 0.71 -9.40
C CYS A 288 27.31 1.18 -8.19
N THR A 289 28.43 1.83 -8.47
CA THR A 289 29.20 2.60 -7.50
C THR A 289 28.98 4.07 -7.82
N LEU A 290 28.54 4.85 -6.84
CA LEU A 290 28.54 6.30 -6.92
C LEU A 290 29.88 6.79 -6.36
N ALA A 291 30.71 7.40 -7.19
CA ALA A 291 32.04 7.86 -6.84
C ALA A 291 32.19 9.36 -7.09
N LEU A 292 33.03 10.01 -6.29
CA LEU A 292 33.50 11.35 -6.58
C LEU A 292 34.81 11.29 -7.36
N GLU A 293 34.94 12.17 -8.35
CA GLU A 293 36.14 12.42 -9.13
C GLU A 293 36.43 13.93 -9.12
N ASP A 294 37.70 14.30 -9.21
CA ASP A 294 38.07 15.69 -9.46
C ASP A 294 37.55 16.07 -10.86
N ALA A 295 36.91 17.25 -10.98
CA ALA A 295 36.56 17.73 -12.31
C ALA A 295 37.86 17.93 -13.11
N ALA A 296 37.99 17.21 -14.23
CA ALA A 296 39.10 17.43 -15.14
C ALA A 296 39.16 18.93 -15.50
N PRO A 297 40.36 19.55 -15.53
CA PRO A 297 40.47 20.90 -16.05
C PRO A 297 39.88 20.94 -17.46
N PRO A 298 39.17 22.01 -17.87
CA PRO A 298 38.64 22.11 -19.22
C PRO A 298 39.78 21.89 -20.19
N SER A 299 39.66 20.84 -21.02
CA SER A 299 40.68 20.40 -21.94
C SER A 299 41.07 21.55 -22.87
N ALA A 300 42.22 22.16 -22.62
CA ALA A 300 43.00 22.81 -23.67
C ALA A 300 43.36 21.72 -24.69
N GLY A 301 43.23 22.06 -25.96
CA GLY A 301 43.27 21.11 -27.07
C GLY A 301 44.49 20.17 -27.08
N GLU A 302 44.23 19.00 -27.66
CA GLU A 302 45.18 18.05 -28.25
C GLU A 302 46.66 18.15 -27.85
N GLY A 303 47.10 17.12 -27.13
CA GLY A 303 48.48 16.64 -27.19
C GLY A 303 49.36 17.07 -26.02
N VAL A 304 49.60 16.14 -25.10
CA VAL A 304 50.92 15.59 -24.74
C VAL A 304 50.70 14.65 -23.54
N VAL A 305 51.02 13.37 -23.73
CA VAL A 305 51.15 12.40 -22.65
C VAL A 305 52.44 12.71 -21.91
N VAL A 306 52.35 13.27 -20.70
CA VAL A 306 53.48 13.31 -19.77
C VAL A 306 53.35 12.12 -18.83
N LEU A 307 54.27 11.16 -18.98
CA LEU A 307 54.50 10.11 -18.00
C LEU A 307 55.05 10.76 -16.73
N ALA A 308 54.28 10.75 -15.64
CA ALA A 308 54.77 11.15 -14.33
C ALA A 308 55.61 10.01 -13.74
N ALA A 309 56.84 10.36 -13.39
CA ALA A 309 57.83 9.50 -12.77
C ALA A 309 57.66 9.46 -11.24
N ASP A 310 58.11 8.33 -10.67
CA ASP A 310 58.39 8.01 -9.27
C ASP A 310 58.39 9.18 -8.26
N GLY A 311 57.56 9.05 -7.22
CA GLY A 311 57.57 9.94 -6.06
C GLY A 311 56.65 9.46 -4.94
N LEU A 312 57.21 8.65 -4.03
CA LEU A 312 56.88 8.45 -2.61
C LEU A 312 55.39 8.38 -2.19
N ASP A 313 55.03 7.20 -1.69
CA ASP A 313 53.78 6.82 -1.03
C ASP A 313 53.30 7.83 0.04
N GLU A 314 52.49 8.81 -0.35
CA GLU A 314 51.33 9.17 0.47
C GLU A 314 50.17 8.29 0.00
N PRO A 315 49.39 7.67 0.90
CA PRO A 315 48.20 6.94 0.46
C PRO A 315 47.28 7.98 -0.17
N GLU A 316 47.06 7.88 -1.49
CA GLU A 316 45.98 8.58 -2.17
C GLU A 316 44.72 8.36 -1.33
N ARG A 317 44.30 9.38 -0.56
CA ARG A 317 42.97 9.39 0.03
C ARG A 317 42.02 9.56 -1.15
N GLY A 318 41.73 8.46 -1.82
CA GLY A 318 40.79 8.42 -2.92
C GLY A 318 39.50 9.10 -2.47
N LEU A 319 38.96 9.94 -3.35
CA LEU A 319 37.67 10.56 -3.12
C LEU A 319 36.62 9.50 -2.76
N PRO A 320 35.70 9.80 -1.84
CA PRO A 320 34.81 8.77 -1.31
C PRO A 320 33.92 8.20 -2.41
N SER A 321 33.62 6.91 -2.27
CA SER A 321 32.68 6.19 -3.12
C SER A 321 31.77 5.33 -2.27
N VAL A 322 30.54 5.15 -2.73
CA VAL A 322 29.52 4.36 -2.05
C VAL A 322 28.86 3.41 -3.03
N PRO A 323 28.61 2.14 -2.65
CA PRO A 323 27.73 1.28 -3.41
C PRO A 323 26.35 1.93 -3.51
N PHE A 324 25.69 1.78 -4.65
CA PHE A 324 24.38 2.37 -4.90
C PHE A 324 23.56 1.44 -5.78
N ALA A 325 22.25 1.36 -5.53
CA ALA A 325 21.36 0.54 -6.33
C ALA A 325 20.13 1.31 -6.74
N PHE A 326 19.91 1.47 -8.04
CA PHE A 326 18.63 1.95 -8.55
C PHE A 326 17.63 0.79 -8.53
N THR A 327 16.52 0.98 -7.82
CA THR A 327 15.51 -0.07 -7.58
C THR A 327 14.18 0.22 -8.27
N LYS A 328 13.97 1.46 -8.71
CA LYS A 328 12.78 1.85 -9.47
C LYS A 328 13.17 2.72 -10.65
N ARG A 329 12.60 2.44 -11.81
CA ARG A 329 12.64 3.28 -13.01
C ARG A 329 11.22 3.64 -13.39
N ILE A 330 11.00 4.89 -13.74
CA ILE A 330 9.74 5.45 -14.18
C ILE A 330 9.99 6.02 -15.57
N VAL A 331 9.20 5.55 -16.55
CA VAL A 331 9.23 6.08 -17.91
C VAL A 331 7.95 6.89 -18.11
N ALA A 332 8.10 8.20 -18.31
CA ALA A 332 7.01 9.13 -18.56
C ALA A 332 7.07 9.63 -20.02
N PRO A 333 5.99 10.19 -20.58
CA PRO A 333 5.96 10.67 -21.96
C PRO A 333 7.04 11.70 -22.31
N HIS A 334 7.53 12.44 -21.29
CA HIS A 334 8.49 13.52 -21.45
C HIS A 334 9.78 13.30 -20.65
N GLY A 335 10.09 12.06 -20.24
CA GLY A 335 11.34 11.80 -19.53
C GLY A 335 11.40 10.46 -18.81
N VAL A 336 12.58 10.18 -18.25
CA VAL A 336 12.84 8.99 -17.41
C VAL A 336 13.29 9.46 -16.03
N ALA A 337 12.76 8.82 -14.99
CA ALA A 337 13.23 9.01 -13.62
C ALA A 337 13.68 7.67 -13.02
N MET A 338 14.84 7.65 -12.37
CA MET A 338 15.32 6.49 -11.62
C MET A 338 15.51 6.86 -10.16
N THR A 339 15.08 6.01 -9.25
CA THR A 339 15.31 6.19 -7.82
C THR A 339 16.06 5.00 -7.24
N GLY A 340 17.00 5.28 -6.36
CA GLY A 340 17.83 4.29 -5.70
C GLY A 340 18.29 4.72 -4.33
N ALA A 341 19.02 3.83 -3.69
CA ALA A 341 19.66 4.09 -2.41
C ALA A 341 21.00 3.35 -2.29
N ASP A 342 21.82 3.76 -1.33
CA ASP A 342 22.96 2.96 -0.87
C ASP A 342 22.50 1.75 -0.01
N PRO A 343 23.39 0.79 0.32
CA PRO A 343 23.04 -0.38 1.12
C PRO A 343 22.43 -0.07 2.50
N SER A 344 22.77 1.06 3.12
CA SER A 344 22.19 1.46 4.41
C SER A 344 20.75 2.00 4.26
N GLY A 345 20.36 2.37 3.04
CA GLY A 345 19.10 3.05 2.75
C GLY A 345 19.07 4.51 3.22
N LEU A 346 20.22 5.10 3.53
CA LEU A 346 20.32 6.46 4.06
C LEU A 346 20.61 7.49 2.96
N LEU A 347 21.52 7.18 2.03
CA LEU A 347 21.74 8.02 0.86
C LEU A 347 20.70 7.65 -0.20
N LEU A 348 19.76 8.55 -0.43
CA LEU A 348 18.73 8.42 -1.45
C LEU A 348 19.14 9.22 -2.67
N GLY A 349 18.91 8.66 -3.85
CA GLY A 349 19.22 9.32 -5.10
C GLY A 349 18.06 9.22 -6.08
N ARG A 350 17.80 10.33 -6.77
CA ARG A 350 16.85 10.40 -7.88
C ARG A 350 17.53 11.03 -9.08
N VAL A 351 17.64 10.27 -10.16
CA VAL A 351 18.06 10.77 -11.47
C VAL A 351 16.80 11.08 -12.28
N GLN A 352 16.76 12.23 -12.93
CA GLN A 352 15.72 12.62 -13.88
C GLN A 352 16.37 13.04 -15.20
N ALA A 353 15.83 12.57 -16.31
CA ALA A 353 16.24 12.95 -17.66
C ALA A 353 14.99 13.41 -18.42
N GLY A 354 15.07 14.52 -19.14
CA GLY A 354 14.03 14.96 -20.06
C GLY A 354 13.93 14.06 -21.30
N ALA A 355 12.87 14.22 -22.08
CA ALA A 355 12.70 13.48 -23.34
C ALA A 355 13.57 14.01 -24.48
N ASP A 356 14.02 15.27 -24.38
CA ASP A 356 14.92 15.88 -25.34
C ASP A 356 16.34 15.97 -24.74
N GLU A 357 17.37 15.70 -25.56
CA GLU A 357 18.77 15.77 -25.13
C GLU A 357 19.16 17.18 -24.65
N SER A 358 18.41 18.19 -25.08
CA SER A 358 18.57 19.60 -24.68
C SER A 358 18.14 19.90 -23.24
N GLU A 359 17.29 19.07 -22.62
CA GLU A 359 16.76 19.28 -21.26
C GLU A 359 17.72 18.80 -20.16
N GLY A 360 18.80 18.09 -20.53
CA GLY A 360 19.82 17.60 -19.60
C GLY A 360 19.32 16.53 -18.63
N THR A 361 20.23 16.08 -17.76
CA THR A 361 19.93 15.13 -16.69
C THR A 361 20.22 15.75 -15.33
N GLU A 362 19.27 15.64 -14.41
CA GLU A 362 19.38 16.15 -13.05
C GLU A 362 19.54 14.99 -12.06
N LEU A 363 20.54 15.09 -11.17
CA LEU A 363 20.73 14.18 -10.04
C LEU A 363 20.39 14.92 -8.74
N ASN A 364 19.41 14.39 -8.01
CA ASN A 364 19.06 14.83 -6.67
C ASN A 364 19.51 13.78 -5.67
N LEU A 365 20.40 14.14 -4.74
CA LEU A 365 20.81 13.30 -3.61
C LEU A 365 20.24 13.87 -2.31
N SER A 366 19.76 12.99 -1.44
CA SER A 366 19.25 13.36 -0.12
C SER A 366 19.58 12.33 0.94
N LEU A 367 19.51 12.73 2.20
CA LEU A 367 19.66 11.84 3.35
C LEU A 367 18.30 11.48 3.92
N ALA A 368 18.08 10.20 4.16
CA ALA A 368 16.99 9.72 5.00
C ALA A 368 17.21 10.12 6.47
N PRO A 369 16.16 10.11 7.31
CA PRO A 369 16.30 10.42 8.74
C PRO A 369 17.36 9.56 9.44
N LEU A 370 18.28 10.23 10.15
CA LEU A 370 19.41 9.61 10.83
C LEU A 370 19.09 9.17 12.26
N ALA A 371 18.06 9.75 12.88
CA ALA A 371 17.66 9.46 14.25
C ALA A 371 17.48 7.96 14.49
N GLY A 372 18.13 7.43 15.54
CA GLY A 372 18.08 6.02 15.92
C GLY A 372 18.91 5.07 15.04
N ARG A 373 19.53 5.55 13.97
CA ARG A 373 20.49 4.78 13.15
C ARG A 373 21.85 4.72 13.83
N TYR A 374 22.73 3.83 13.35
CA TYR A 374 24.08 3.72 13.89
C TYR A 374 25.09 4.52 13.07
N PRO A 375 26.11 5.14 13.71
CA PRO A 375 27.10 5.94 13.02
C PRO A 375 27.84 5.20 11.89
N HIS A 376 28.16 3.91 12.07
CA HIS A 376 28.85 3.10 11.06
C HIS A 376 28.04 2.91 9.77
N ASP A 377 26.70 2.89 9.86
CA ASP A 377 25.82 2.81 8.69
C ASP A 377 25.70 4.18 7.98
N ALA A 378 25.68 5.27 8.75
CA ALA A 378 25.46 6.62 8.24
C ALA A 378 26.73 7.29 7.70
N LEU A 379 27.89 6.94 8.26
CA LEU A 379 29.15 7.63 7.97
C LEU A 379 29.54 7.59 6.48
N PRO A 380 29.42 6.47 5.73
CA PRO A 380 29.74 6.46 4.30
C PRO A 380 28.90 7.44 3.48
N ALA A 381 27.59 7.47 3.71
CA ALA A 381 26.66 8.35 3.01
C ALA A 381 26.95 9.84 3.28
N ILE A 382 27.23 10.17 4.55
CA ILE A 382 27.44 11.55 4.97
C ILE A 382 28.84 12.03 4.59
N ALA A 383 29.85 11.17 4.68
CA ALA A 383 31.19 11.47 4.19
C ALA A 383 31.18 11.74 2.68
N PHE A 384 30.40 10.97 1.91
CA PHE A 384 30.21 11.20 0.48
C PHE A 384 29.59 12.58 0.21
N LEU A 385 28.50 12.93 0.89
CA LEU A 385 27.84 14.24 0.71
C LEU A 385 28.71 15.41 1.20
N ALA A 386 29.45 15.23 2.30
CA ALA A 386 30.39 16.24 2.80
C ALA A 386 31.55 16.48 1.81
N ALA A 387 31.92 15.48 1.02
CA ALA A 387 32.94 15.60 -0.02
C ALA A 387 32.38 16.17 -1.34
N CYS A 388 31.06 16.25 -1.53
CA CYS A 388 30.46 16.91 -2.68
C CYS A 388 30.66 18.43 -2.59
N ARG A 389 31.63 18.97 -3.34
CA ARG A 389 31.97 20.39 -3.38
C ARG A 389 31.89 20.94 -4.81
N PRO A 390 31.69 22.25 -5.00
CA PRO A 390 31.83 22.86 -6.32
C PRO A 390 33.17 22.47 -6.96
N GLY A 391 33.13 21.96 -8.18
CA GLY A 391 34.32 21.43 -8.89
C GLY A 391 34.59 19.94 -8.68
N THR A 392 33.75 19.23 -7.92
CA THR A 392 33.75 17.75 -7.91
C THR A 392 32.73 17.22 -8.92
N ARG A 393 33.06 16.07 -9.50
CA ARG A 393 32.18 15.33 -10.42
C ARG A 393 31.69 14.06 -9.73
N LEU A 394 30.39 13.85 -9.74
CA LEU A 394 29.74 12.63 -9.30
C LEU A 394 29.61 11.68 -10.48
N VAL A 395 30.04 10.44 -10.33
CA VAL A 395 30.08 9.46 -11.41
C VAL A 395 29.41 8.16 -10.94
N PHE A 396 28.42 7.69 -11.70
CA PHE A 396 27.88 6.35 -11.52
C PHE A 396 28.66 5.36 -12.39
N LYS A 397 29.22 4.32 -11.77
CA LYS A 397 30.03 3.29 -12.44
C LYS A 397 29.42 1.90 -12.27
N GLN A 398 29.51 1.08 -13.30
CA GLN A 398 29.27 -0.36 -13.22
C GLN A 398 30.56 -1.10 -13.58
N GLY A 399 31.31 -1.50 -12.55
CA GLY A 399 32.69 -1.95 -12.74
C GLY A 399 33.56 -0.83 -13.33
N PRO A 400 34.27 -1.05 -14.45
CA PRO A 400 35.10 -0.03 -15.09
C PRO A 400 34.31 0.96 -15.97
N VAL A 401 33.02 0.71 -16.22
CA VAL A 401 32.21 1.50 -17.16
C VAL A 401 31.53 2.65 -16.43
N VAL A 402 31.74 3.87 -16.91
CA VAL A 402 30.99 5.05 -16.47
C VAL A 402 29.62 5.06 -17.17
N LEU A 403 28.54 5.04 -16.39
CA LEU A 403 27.17 5.08 -16.89
C LEU A 403 26.73 6.52 -17.16
N THR A 404 27.00 7.42 -16.22
CA THR A 404 26.65 8.84 -16.30
C THR A 404 27.47 9.63 -15.28
N SER A 405 27.57 10.95 -15.49
CA SER A 405 28.28 11.86 -14.60
C SER A 405 27.53 13.18 -14.43
N TYR A 406 27.66 13.77 -13.25
CA TYR A 406 27.05 15.05 -12.89
C TYR A 406 28.11 15.92 -12.23
N ASP A 407 28.13 17.21 -12.55
CA ASP A 407 28.94 18.15 -11.79
C ASP A 407 28.18 18.56 -10.53
N ALA A 408 28.86 18.62 -9.38
CA ALA A 408 28.23 19.00 -8.12
C ALA A 408 27.73 20.45 -8.20
N GLY A 409 26.41 20.64 -8.22
CA GLY A 409 25.77 21.96 -8.23
C GLY A 409 25.59 22.53 -6.82
N GLY A 410 26.12 23.72 -6.57
CA GLY A 410 25.91 24.49 -5.34
C GLY A 410 26.83 24.14 -4.16
N GLU A 411 26.86 25.01 -3.15
CA GLU A 411 27.57 24.77 -1.91
C GLU A 411 26.83 23.69 -1.09
N ALA A 412 27.51 22.60 -0.74
CA ALA A 412 27.03 21.71 0.31
C ALA A 412 26.77 22.56 1.55
N SER A 413 25.53 22.49 2.09
CA SER A 413 25.17 23.33 3.23
C SER A 413 26.15 23.10 4.38
N ALA A 414 26.55 24.16 5.09
CA ALA A 414 27.43 24.06 6.27
C ALA A 414 26.94 23.03 7.32
N ASN A 415 25.64 22.70 7.28
CA ASN A 415 25.03 21.66 8.11
C ASN A 415 25.56 20.25 7.82
N VAL A 416 25.96 19.93 6.58
CA VAL A 416 26.45 18.58 6.22
C VAL A 416 27.83 18.32 6.83
N ASP A 417 28.72 19.31 6.83
CA ASP A 417 30.06 19.18 7.42
C ASP A 417 29.99 19.02 8.94
N TYR A 418 29.11 19.78 9.59
CA TYR A 418 28.82 19.62 11.00
C TYR A 418 28.30 18.22 11.32
N LEU A 419 27.31 17.74 10.56
CA LEU A 419 26.76 16.39 10.73
C LEU A 419 27.81 15.30 10.49
N HIS A 420 28.68 15.47 9.50
CA HIS A 420 29.77 14.54 9.23
C HIS A 420 30.72 14.42 10.43
N ASN A 421 31.17 15.55 10.97
CA ASN A 421 32.04 15.57 12.15
C ASN A 421 31.36 14.95 13.37
N LEU A 422 30.07 15.22 13.56
CA LEU A 422 29.29 14.67 14.67
C LEU A 422 29.19 13.15 14.58
N ILE A 423 28.89 12.62 13.40
CA ILE A 423 28.70 11.19 13.21
C ILE A 423 30.04 10.45 13.24
N ALA A 424 31.10 11.05 12.71
CA ALA A 424 32.46 10.56 12.90
C ALA A 424 32.86 10.50 14.38
N ALA A 425 32.50 11.52 15.17
CA ALA A 425 32.76 11.54 16.61
C ALA A 425 31.96 10.45 17.36
N LEU A 426 30.69 10.23 17.00
CA LEU A 426 29.88 9.15 17.54
C LEU A 426 30.45 7.76 17.18
N GLU A 427 30.96 7.59 15.96
CA GLU A 427 31.58 6.34 15.52
C GLU A 427 32.86 6.05 16.30
N LEU A 428 33.70 7.06 16.54
CA LEU A 428 34.88 6.92 17.40
C LEU A 428 34.51 6.53 18.83
N LEU A 429 33.46 7.16 19.38
CA LEU A 429 32.93 6.83 20.70
C LEU A 429 32.42 5.39 20.76
N GLN A 430 31.60 4.98 19.78
CA GLN A 430 31.06 3.62 19.66
C GLN A 430 32.18 2.57 19.61
N ASN A 431 33.20 2.80 18.77
CA ASN A 431 34.33 1.90 18.63
C ASN A 431 35.18 1.82 19.91
N HIS A 432 35.39 2.94 20.60
CA HIS A 432 36.12 2.96 21.86
C HIS A 432 35.37 2.24 22.99
N LEU A 433 34.05 2.38 23.03
CA LEU A 433 33.23 1.74 24.07
C LEU A 433 32.92 0.27 23.76
N GLY A 434 33.07 -0.17 22.51
CA GLY A 434 32.69 -1.53 22.08
C GLY A 434 31.19 -1.82 22.21
N GLN A 435 30.34 -0.78 22.20
CA GLN A 435 28.89 -0.88 22.31
C GLN A 435 28.23 0.06 21.31
N LEU A 436 27.06 -0.32 20.79
CA LEU A 436 26.31 0.49 19.84
C LEU A 436 25.82 1.80 20.46
N VAL A 437 26.10 2.92 19.78
CA VAL A 437 25.66 4.26 20.18
C VAL A 437 24.77 4.81 19.07
N PRO A 438 23.43 4.83 19.25
CA PRO A 438 22.54 5.34 18.21
C PRO A 438 22.74 6.86 18.01
N ILE A 439 22.52 7.32 16.78
CA ILE A 439 22.48 8.74 16.47
C ILE A 439 21.26 9.36 17.17
N PRO A 440 21.46 10.41 18.00
CA PRO A 440 20.39 11.08 18.73
C PRO A 440 19.25 11.58 17.83
N THR A 441 18.05 11.68 18.38
CA THR A 441 16.88 12.21 17.65
C THR A 441 17.08 13.66 17.26
N ASP A 442 17.55 14.46 18.22
CA ASP A 442 18.02 15.82 18.00
C ASP A 442 19.54 15.81 17.99
N PRO A 443 20.20 16.30 16.92
CA PRO A 443 21.65 16.38 16.89
C PRO A 443 22.16 17.13 18.12
N PRO A 444 23.18 16.61 18.83
CA PRO A 444 23.82 17.32 19.93
C PRO A 444 24.16 18.74 19.48
N ALA A 445 23.89 19.71 20.35
CA ALA A 445 24.13 21.12 20.07
C ALA A 445 24.80 21.79 21.27
N GLY A 446 25.47 22.91 21.02
CA GLY A 446 26.15 23.69 22.05
C GLY A 446 27.12 22.85 22.87
N ARG A 447 26.81 22.70 24.16
CA ARG A 447 27.68 22.03 25.13
C ARG A 447 27.85 20.54 24.83
N GLU A 448 26.78 19.82 24.52
CA GLU A 448 26.84 18.37 24.30
C GLU A 448 27.68 18.04 23.05
N ALA A 449 27.50 18.80 21.98
CA ALA A 449 28.31 18.70 20.78
C ALA A 449 29.79 19.00 21.08
N GLY A 450 30.08 20.07 21.83
CA GLY A 450 31.44 20.42 22.21
C GLY A 450 32.13 19.34 23.02
N GLU A 451 31.42 18.74 24.00
CA GLU A 451 31.95 17.62 24.80
C GLU A 451 32.20 16.37 23.94
N LEU A 452 31.27 16.01 23.04
CA LEU A 452 31.46 14.89 22.11
C LEU A 452 32.66 15.10 21.18
N MET A 453 32.83 16.30 20.63
CA MET A 453 33.99 16.63 19.78
C MET A 453 35.29 16.57 20.57
N ALA A 454 35.29 17.06 21.83
CA ALA A 454 36.45 16.99 22.69
C ALA A 454 36.83 15.53 23.02
N VAL A 455 35.83 14.69 23.29
CA VAL A 455 36.00 13.24 23.48
C VAL A 455 36.59 12.59 22.25
N ALA A 456 36.00 12.79 21.06
CA ALA A 456 36.52 12.23 19.82
C ALA A 456 37.95 12.69 19.50
N SER A 457 38.26 13.98 19.70
CA SER A 457 39.62 14.50 19.54
C SER A 457 40.60 13.81 20.48
N ALA A 458 40.26 13.74 21.78
CA ALA A 458 41.10 13.10 22.78
C ALA A 458 41.32 11.61 22.48
N LEU A 459 40.26 10.91 22.06
CA LEU A 459 40.34 9.51 21.65
C LEU A 459 41.21 9.30 20.42
N THR A 460 41.40 10.29 19.54
CA THR A 460 42.37 10.17 18.43
C THR A 460 43.79 10.61 18.81
N GLY A 461 44.01 11.03 20.07
CA GLY A 461 45.30 11.47 20.59
C GLY A 461 45.55 12.98 20.48
N THR A 462 44.58 13.75 19.97
CA THR A 462 44.66 15.21 19.88
C THR A 462 43.95 15.85 21.08
N PRO A 463 44.48 16.90 21.73
CA PRO A 463 43.76 17.58 22.80
C PRO A 463 42.40 18.14 22.31
N GLY A 464 41.32 17.71 22.94
CA GLY A 464 39.96 18.16 22.66
C GLY A 464 39.58 19.35 23.53
N LEU A 465 39.20 20.48 22.93
CA LEU A 465 38.80 21.67 23.69
C LEU A 465 37.44 21.46 24.36
N LEU A 466 37.37 21.61 25.68
CA LEU A 466 36.11 21.52 26.43
C LEU A 466 35.32 22.84 26.31
N PRO A 467 33.98 22.79 26.23
CA PRO A 467 33.13 23.97 25.99
C PRO A 467 32.90 24.84 27.24
N TYR A 468 33.68 24.66 28.30
CA TYR A 468 33.54 25.38 29.56
C TYR A 468 34.88 25.93 30.05
N ASP A 469 34.85 27.12 30.67
CA ASP A 469 36.04 27.84 31.15
C ASP A 469 36.43 27.46 32.59
N GLY A 470 35.92 26.36 33.12
CA GLY A 470 36.19 25.95 34.50
C GLY A 470 35.73 24.55 34.84
N LEU A 471 36.24 24.04 35.96
CA LEU A 471 36.02 22.69 36.45
C LEU A 471 35.50 22.73 37.89
N SER A 472 34.63 21.79 38.22
CA SER A 472 34.21 21.59 39.60
C SER A 472 34.47 20.16 40.03
N ALA A 473 35.09 19.99 41.19
CA ALA A 473 35.40 18.68 41.76
C ALA A 473 34.86 18.59 43.18
N PRO A 474 34.08 17.56 43.53
CA PRO A 474 33.61 17.37 44.90
C PRO A 474 34.81 17.12 45.82
N ILE A 475 34.72 17.61 47.06
CA ILE A 475 35.77 17.47 48.07
C ILE A 475 35.35 16.35 49.03
N VAL A 476 36.27 15.43 49.34
CA VAL A 476 36.08 14.40 50.34
C VAL A 476 35.84 15.06 51.71
N ALA A 477 34.77 14.67 52.39
CA ALA A 477 34.45 15.20 53.72
C ALA A 477 35.63 15.01 54.69
N GLY A 478 35.96 16.04 55.47
CA GLY A 478 37.12 16.03 56.37
C GLY A 478 38.43 16.48 55.71
N GLN A 479 38.45 16.79 54.41
CA GLN A 479 39.69 17.06 53.66
C GLN A 479 39.77 18.49 53.08
N ILE A 480 38.88 19.41 53.47
CA ILE A 480 38.89 20.77 52.91
C ILE A 480 40.19 21.49 53.27
N GLY A 481 40.68 21.32 54.50
CA GLY A 481 41.97 21.89 54.93
C GLY A 481 43.15 21.37 54.11
N GLN A 482 43.24 20.05 53.93
CA GLN A 482 44.34 19.42 53.17
C GLN A 482 44.34 19.86 51.70
N LEU A 483 43.16 19.97 51.09
CA LEU A 483 43.01 20.53 49.75
C LEU A 483 43.61 21.94 49.68
N LEU A 484 43.20 22.84 50.57
CA LEU A 484 43.62 24.24 50.56
C LEU A 484 45.13 24.40 50.76
N ASP A 485 45.76 23.54 51.56
CA ASP A 485 47.21 23.55 51.79
C ASP A 485 47.99 23.03 50.57
N SER A 486 47.37 22.14 49.77
CA SER A 486 48.01 21.53 48.59
C SER A 486 47.84 22.34 47.30
N VAL A 487 46.77 23.12 47.16
CA VAL A 487 46.48 23.90 45.95
C VAL A 487 47.14 25.29 46.06
N PRO A 488 48.05 25.67 45.14
CA PRO A 488 48.68 26.99 45.16
C PRO A 488 47.70 28.16 44.97
N THR A 489 48.06 29.34 45.47
CA THR A 489 47.26 30.57 45.29
C THR A 489 47.37 31.16 43.89
N ALA A 490 48.54 31.02 43.27
CA ALA A 490 48.78 31.41 41.89
C ALA A 490 48.13 30.42 40.90
N PRO A 491 47.76 30.87 39.69
CA PRO A 491 47.31 29.96 38.63
C PRO A 491 48.38 28.91 38.30
N GLY A 492 47.94 27.68 38.00
CA GLY A 492 48.84 26.59 37.65
C GLY A 492 48.17 25.52 36.81
N ALA A 493 48.94 24.53 36.38
CA ALA A 493 48.41 23.41 35.62
C ALA A 493 47.55 22.51 36.51
N LEU A 494 46.40 22.07 36.00
CA LEU A 494 45.52 21.10 36.63
C LEU A 494 45.40 19.89 35.72
N TYR A 495 45.57 18.70 36.29
CA TYR A 495 45.36 17.42 35.63
C TYR A 495 44.43 16.56 36.48
N GLY A 496 43.38 16.01 35.86
CA GLY A 496 42.42 15.12 36.52
C GLY A 496 42.08 13.93 35.63
N ALA A 497 42.41 12.72 36.06
CA ALA A 497 42.11 11.48 35.35
C ALA A 497 41.05 10.66 36.12
N PRO A 498 39.75 10.86 35.85
CA PRO A 498 38.71 9.99 36.42
C PRO A 498 38.81 8.58 35.83
N ASP A 499 38.24 7.57 36.51
CA ASP A 499 38.16 6.20 35.95
C ASP A 499 37.45 6.17 34.59
N ALA A 500 36.45 7.05 34.42
CA ALA A 500 35.80 7.31 33.16
C ALA A 500 35.23 8.73 33.13
N PHE A 501 35.34 9.40 31.99
CA PHE A 501 34.71 10.67 31.71
C PHE A 501 33.21 10.45 31.41
N PRO A 502 32.28 11.09 32.12
CA PRO A 502 30.85 11.00 31.82
C PRO A 502 30.50 11.89 30.62
N LEU A 503 30.00 11.30 29.54
CA LEU A 503 29.45 12.01 28.39
C LEU A 503 27.95 11.73 28.31
N THR A 504 27.11 12.76 28.33
CA THR A 504 25.65 12.57 28.21
C THR A 504 25.19 12.96 26.81
N LEU A 505 24.50 12.04 26.13
CA LEU A 505 23.89 12.27 24.82
C LEU A 505 22.45 11.75 24.87
N ASP A 506 21.48 12.56 24.48
CA ASP A 506 20.05 12.20 24.45
C ASP A 506 19.57 11.57 25.79
N GLY A 507 19.96 12.20 26.91
CA GLY A 507 19.64 11.73 28.26
C GLY A 507 20.40 10.48 28.73
N THR A 508 21.22 9.86 27.88
CA THR A 508 22.01 8.67 28.22
C THR A 508 23.44 9.04 28.56
N THR A 509 23.91 8.69 29.75
CA THR A 509 25.29 8.94 30.18
C THR A 509 26.20 7.75 29.86
N TYR A 510 27.16 7.97 28.96
CA TYR A 510 28.23 7.05 28.60
C TYR A 510 29.46 7.30 29.49
N LYS A 511 30.04 6.23 30.02
CA LYS A 511 31.29 6.28 30.80
C LYS A 511 32.46 6.00 29.86
N VAL A 512 33.22 7.02 29.49
CA VAL A 512 34.33 6.93 28.54
C VAL A 512 35.66 6.75 29.28
N PRO A 513 36.26 5.54 29.29
CA PRO A 513 37.50 5.29 30.03
C PRO A 513 38.72 5.86 29.29
N GLY A 514 39.84 6.01 30.02
CA GLY A 514 41.14 6.34 29.43
C GLY A 514 41.33 7.81 29.03
N LEU A 515 40.47 8.70 29.52
CA LEU A 515 40.53 10.14 29.27
C LEU A 515 40.88 10.90 30.55
N ALA A 516 41.57 12.01 30.39
CA ALA A 516 41.90 12.94 31.45
C ALA A 516 41.57 14.38 31.04
N MET A 517 41.23 15.18 32.03
CA MET A 517 41.04 16.62 31.88
C MET A 517 42.35 17.33 32.22
N TRP A 518 42.73 18.29 31.39
CA TRP A 518 43.96 19.05 31.55
C TRP A 518 43.76 20.53 31.22
N SER A 519 44.38 21.40 32.01
CA SER A 519 44.51 22.81 31.68
C SER A 519 45.85 23.33 32.18
N PRO A 520 46.60 24.13 31.40
CA PRO A 520 47.88 24.68 31.82
C PRO A 520 47.77 25.85 32.81
N GLY A 521 46.58 26.45 32.98
CA GLY A 521 46.41 27.65 33.79
C GLY A 521 45.02 27.77 34.41
N MET A 522 44.81 27.05 35.51
CA MET A 522 43.60 27.07 36.34
C MET A 522 43.87 27.76 37.67
N GLN A 523 42.85 28.41 38.22
CA GLN A 523 42.86 28.99 39.56
C GLN A 523 41.63 28.56 40.37
N LEU A 524 41.82 28.21 41.64
CA LEU A 524 40.74 27.93 42.58
C LEU A 524 40.04 29.25 42.97
N THR A 525 38.81 29.45 42.51
CA THR A 525 38.07 30.72 42.65
C THR A 525 37.26 30.81 43.92
N ASN A 526 36.73 29.68 44.42
CA ASN A 526 35.93 29.65 45.65
C ASN A 526 36.77 29.42 46.93
N ARG A 527 38.05 29.80 46.91
CA ARG A 527 39.00 29.58 48.01
C ARG A 527 38.51 30.16 49.35
N GLU A 528 37.99 31.39 49.36
CA GLU A 528 37.50 32.02 50.60
C GLU A 528 36.32 31.25 51.22
N GLN A 529 35.39 30.80 50.38
CA GLN A 529 34.27 29.96 50.80
C GLN A 529 34.77 28.64 51.41
N LEU A 530 35.76 28.01 50.78
CA LEU A 530 36.37 26.78 51.29
C LEU A 530 37.12 27.01 52.61
N HIS A 531 37.79 28.15 52.81
CA HIS A 531 38.41 28.49 54.10
C HIS A 531 37.39 28.61 55.23
N ALA A 532 36.22 29.19 54.97
CA ALA A 532 35.14 29.26 55.94
C ALA A 532 34.62 27.86 56.32
N LEU A 533 34.38 27.01 55.32
CA LEU A 533 33.96 25.62 55.53
C LEU A 533 35.02 24.79 56.26
N ALA A 534 36.30 24.99 55.96
CA ALA A 534 37.41 24.33 56.68
C ALA A 534 37.48 24.77 58.15
N ALA A 535 37.14 26.03 58.47
CA ALA A 535 37.09 26.51 59.85
C ALA A 535 35.91 25.87 60.61
N ASP A 536 34.77 25.69 59.96
CA ASP A 536 33.62 24.95 60.51
C ASP A 536 33.95 23.48 60.75
N GLU A 537 34.63 22.84 59.80
CA GLU A 537 35.08 21.45 59.89
C GLU A 537 36.03 21.24 61.09
N ARG A 538 37.03 22.12 61.25
CA ARG A 538 37.96 22.08 62.41
C ARG A 538 37.27 22.33 63.74
N ALA A 539 36.20 23.12 63.74
CA ALA A 539 35.39 23.38 64.93
C ALA A 539 34.39 22.24 65.24
N GLY A 540 34.37 21.16 64.45
CA GLY A 540 33.43 20.05 64.60
C GLY A 540 31.99 20.41 64.28
N ARG A 541 31.75 21.52 63.56
CA ARG A 541 30.42 21.91 63.10
C ARG A 541 30.03 21.07 61.87
N PRO A 542 28.75 20.73 61.69
CA PRO A 542 28.29 20.07 60.48
C PRO A 542 28.62 20.90 59.23
N VAL A 543 29.32 20.31 58.27
CA VAL A 543 29.70 20.96 57.01
C VAL A 543 28.93 20.31 55.86
N ALA A 544 28.32 21.13 55.01
CA ALA A 544 27.65 20.64 53.81
C ALA A 544 28.67 20.08 52.80
N PRO A 545 28.28 19.17 51.89
CA PRO A 545 29.14 18.72 50.80
C PRO A 545 29.73 19.92 50.04
N ALA A 546 31.05 19.98 49.96
CA ALA A 546 31.78 21.07 49.33
C ALA A 546 32.35 20.62 47.98
N ALA A 547 32.52 21.58 47.06
CA ALA A 547 33.18 21.36 45.78
C ALA A 547 34.23 22.45 45.55
N ALA A 548 35.40 22.05 45.05
CA ALA A 548 36.41 22.97 44.56
C ALA A 548 35.98 23.49 43.19
N GLN A 549 36.03 24.82 42.99
CA GLN A 549 35.71 25.46 41.72
C GLN A 549 36.98 26.07 41.14
N PHE A 550 37.39 25.58 39.98
CA PHE A 550 38.54 26.05 39.23
C PHE A 550 38.08 26.77 37.97
N THR A 551 38.73 27.87 37.61
CA THR A 551 38.51 28.56 36.33
C THR A 551 39.80 28.74 35.57
N CYS A 552 39.74 28.67 34.25
CA CYS A 552 40.83 29.05 33.36
C CYS A 552 41.17 30.53 33.54
N VAL A 553 42.46 30.86 33.49
CA VAL A 553 42.95 32.25 33.62
C VAL A 553 43.61 32.70 32.32
N GLY A 554 43.37 33.95 31.92
CA GLY A 554 43.95 34.53 30.70
C GLY A 554 43.42 33.85 29.43
N GLU A 555 44.35 33.46 28.55
CA GLU A 555 44.03 32.77 27.27
C GLU A 555 43.97 31.24 27.41
N HIS A 556 44.22 30.70 28.60
CA HIS A 556 44.20 29.25 28.82
C HIS A 556 42.79 28.67 28.72
N LYS A 557 42.71 27.40 28.34
CA LYS A 557 41.45 26.65 28.21
C LYS A 557 41.54 25.30 28.89
N ALA A 558 40.39 24.66 29.07
CA ALA A 558 40.29 23.29 29.55
C ALA A 558 40.25 22.34 28.35
N TYR A 559 41.00 21.25 28.44
CA TYR A 559 41.11 20.24 27.39
C TYR A 559 40.80 18.86 27.96
N LEU A 560 40.31 17.99 27.10
CA LEU A 560 40.29 16.56 27.29
C LEU A 560 41.45 15.95 26.50
N ILE A 561 42.20 15.06 27.13
CA ILE A 561 43.36 14.38 26.56
C ILE A 561 43.28 12.89 26.90
N ARG A 562 44.12 12.06 26.28
CA ARG A 562 44.31 10.69 26.77
C ARG A 562 44.95 10.72 28.16
N ALA A 563 44.46 9.85 29.04
CA ALA A 563 45.11 9.66 30.33
C ALA A 563 46.54 9.13 30.13
N VAL A 564 47.46 9.57 30.99
CA VAL A 564 48.87 9.17 31.00
C VAL A 564 49.15 8.52 32.33
N ASP A 565 49.92 7.44 32.31
CA ASP A 565 50.23 6.65 33.51
C ASP A 565 51.26 7.34 34.42
N ASP A 566 52.12 8.19 33.85
CA ASP A 566 53.13 8.98 34.58
C ASP A 566 53.16 10.43 34.07
N LEU A 567 52.94 11.36 34.98
CA LEU A 567 52.96 12.80 34.71
C LEU A 567 54.35 13.42 34.96
N GLY A 568 55.25 12.69 35.61
CA GLY A 568 56.56 13.14 36.05
C GLY A 568 56.57 13.98 37.33
N GLU A 569 57.78 14.30 37.81
CA GLU A 569 58.02 15.07 39.04
C GLU A 569 57.33 16.45 39.19
N PRO A 570 57.00 17.23 38.13
CA PRO A 570 56.40 18.56 38.33
C PRO A 570 54.92 18.51 38.75
N TYR A 571 54.27 17.35 38.72
CA TYR A 571 52.88 17.18 39.12
C TYR A 571 52.76 16.63 40.54
N LEU A 572 52.15 17.40 41.44
CA LEU A 572 51.89 17.00 42.81
C LEU A 572 50.42 16.53 42.96
N PRO A 573 50.17 15.42 43.67
CA PRO A 573 48.81 14.97 43.94
C PRO A 573 48.07 15.98 44.81
N VAL A 574 46.78 16.20 44.51
CA VAL A 574 45.90 17.11 45.25
C VAL A 574 45.03 16.30 46.22
N PRO A 575 45.40 16.16 47.51
CA PRO A 575 44.58 15.46 48.50
C PRO A 575 43.21 16.12 48.68
N GLY A 576 42.20 15.31 49.01
CA GLY A 576 40.82 15.78 49.19
C GLY A 576 39.97 15.78 47.93
N LEU A 577 40.53 15.57 46.74
CA LEU A 577 39.75 15.33 45.52
C LEU A 577 39.65 13.82 45.23
N PRO A 578 38.55 13.33 44.64
CA PRO A 578 38.44 11.96 44.18
C PRO A 578 39.43 11.72 43.03
N GLY A 579 40.33 10.75 43.19
CA GLY A 579 41.29 10.35 42.18
C GLY A 579 41.80 8.93 42.43
N ARG A 580 42.36 8.29 41.40
CA ARG A 580 43.10 7.04 41.56
C ARG A 580 44.28 7.28 42.50
N ARG A 581 44.45 6.37 43.47
CA ARG A 581 45.69 6.27 44.26
C ARG A 581 46.83 5.74 43.42
#